data_AF-A0A521THY2-F1
#
_entry.id   AF-A0A521THY2-F1
#
_cell.length_a   1.000
_cell.length_b   1.000
_cell.length_c   1.000
_cell.angle_alpha   90.00
_cell.angle_beta   90.00
_cell.angle_gamma   90.00
#
_symmetry.space_group_name_H-M   'P 1'
#
loop_
_entity.id
_entity.type
_entity.pdbx_description
1 polymer ?
#
loop_
_entity_poly.entity_id
_entity_poly.type
_entity_poly.pdbx_seq_one_letter_code
_entity_poly.pdbx_strand_id
1 'polypeptide(L)'
;MRAERVAAVLGLLLLPCCTVALDFGPGVLLPSIDAGALDAAGGADSQADGAADAPMADASCDGRCVCSPGRGDCDGNPANGCETDLLVTDLHCGTCGQACLGTTHCSDGLCRGGGCRAPLVGCGMQCADLLTDPRHCGSCGASCGPGTPRCCNGACAARCP
;
A
#
# COMPACT_ATOMS: atom_id res chain seq x y z
N MET A 1 -45.90 48.27 -26.15
CA MET A 1 -46.10 48.85 -27.50
C MET A 1 -44.73 49.22 -28.05
N ARG A 2 -44.46 48.91 -29.33
CA ARG A 2 -43.25 49.28 -30.11
C ARG A 2 -41.93 48.61 -29.60
N ALA A 3 -40.90 48.24 -30.40
CA ALA A 3 -40.17 48.85 -31.55
C ALA A 3 -39.29 50.07 -31.13
N GLU A 4 -38.04 50.34 -31.58
CA GLU A 4 -36.99 49.71 -32.46
C GLU A 4 -35.61 50.41 -32.11
N ARG A 5 -34.37 50.07 -32.52
CA ARG A 5 -33.67 48.99 -33.31
C ARG A 5 -32.12 49.05 -33.10
N VAL A 6 -31.41 47.94 -33.37
CA VAL A 6 -30.04 47.84 -34.00
C VAL A 6 -28.77 48.33 -33.24
N ALA A 7 -27.62 47.74 -33.63
CA ALA A 7 -26.20 48.06 -33.34
C ALA A 7 -25.66 47.65 -31.95
N ALA A 8 -24.45 47.07 -31.82
CA ALA A 8 -23.50 46.56 -32.83
C ALA A 8 -22.78 45.30 -32.34
N VAL A 9 -22.48 44.38 -33.27
CA VAL A 9 -21.63 43.19 -33.03
C VAL A 9 -20.40 43.30 -33.92
N LEU A 10 -19.30 43.81 -33.36
CA LEU A 10 -18.02 43.97 -34.06
C LEU A 10 -16.86 43.99 -33.04
N GLY A 11 -15.77 43.27 -33.31
CA GLY A 11 -14.72 42.95 -32.34
C GLY A 11 -14.77 41.45 -31.98
N LEU A 12 -14.33 40.53 -32.84
CA LEU A 12 -13.02 40.44 -33.50
C LEU A 12 -11.86 40.16 -32.52
N LEU A 13 -11.98 39.07 -31.75
CA LEU A 13 -10.87 38.43 -31.04
C LEU A 13 -10.61 37.03 -31.63
N LEU A 14 -10.04 37.02 -32.84
CA LEU A 14 -9.44 35.81 -33.42
C LEU A 14 -8.14 35.52 -32.68
N LEU A 15 -8.11 34.49 -31.84
CA LEU A 15 -6.85 33.98 -31.26
C LEU A 15 -6.02 33.32 -32.38
N PRO A 16 -4.80 33.79 -32.68
CA PRO A 16 -3.94 33.15 -33.68
C PRO A 16 -3.31 31.90 -33.08
N CYS A 17 -3.95 30.75 -33.28
CA CYS A 17 -3.25 29.48 -33.19
C CYS A 17 -2.23 29.37 -34.35
N CYS A 18 -1.07 28.75 -34.09
CA CYS A 18 -0.03 28.44 -35.07
C CYS A 18 0.69 29.62 -35.77
N THR A 19 1.56 30.33 -35.03
CA THR A 19 2.78 30.95 -35.62
C THR A 19 4.02 30.67 -34.76
N VAL A 20 4.38 29.39 -34.59
CA VAL A 20 5.76 29.02 -34.22
C VAL A 20 6.54 28.90 -35.52
N ALA A 21 7.46 29.83 -35.77
CA ALA A 21 8.30 29.81 -36.95
C ALA A 21 9.37 28.71 -36.82
N LEU A 22 9.27 27.67 -37.65
CA LEU A 22 10.31 26.66 -37.80
C LEU A 22 11.34 27.15 -38.83
N ASP A 23 12.28 27.97 -38.38
CA ASP A 23 13.38 28.48 -39.19
C ASP A 23 14.45 27.40 -39.40
N PHE A 24 14.29 26.60 -40.45
CA PHE A 24 15.24 25.55 -40.84
C PHE A 24 16.45 26.11 -41.59
N GLY A 25 17.33 26.81 -40.87
CA GLY A 25 18.65 27.20 -41.37
C GLY A 25 19.53 25.98 -41.70
N PRO A 26 20.20 25.94 -42.87
CA PRO A 26 21.04 24.80 -43.25
C PRO A 26 22.44 24.87 -42.63
N GLY A 27 22.94 23.75 -42.13
CA GLY A 27 24.38 23.53 -41.96
C GLY A 27 24.99 23.80 -40.58
N VAL A 28 24.43 23.22 -39.50
CA VAL A 28 25.20 22.95 -38.28
C VAL A 28 25.74 21.52 -38.33
N LEU A 29 27.06 21.36 -38.24
CA LEU A 29 27.74 20.07 -38.30
C LEU A 29 27.57 19.33 -36.96
N LEU A 30 27.01 18.13 -37.00
CA LEU A 30 27.08 17.19 -35.87
C LEU A 30 28.52 16.67 -35.75
N PRO A 31 29.16 16.71 -34.55
CA PRO A 31 30.36 15.93 -34.32
C PRO A 31 30.03 14.44 -34.35
N SER A 32 30.96 13.62 -34.85
CA SER A 32 30.80 12.18 -34.95
C SER A 32 30.53 11.54 -33.58
N ILE A 33 29.52 10.68 -33.51
CA ILE A 33 29.44 9.66 -32.46
C ILE A 33 30.21 8.42 -32.92
N ASP A 34 31.43 8.28 -32.42
CA ASP A 34 32.28 7.13 -32.74
C ASP A 34 31.69 5.82 -32.18
N ALA A 35 31.69 4.76 -33.00
CA ALA A 35 31.23 3.44 -32.60
C ALA A 35 32.43 2.56 -32.18
N GLY A 36 32.59 2.29 -30.89
CA GLY A 36 33.63 1.39 -30.36
C GLY A 36 33.55 1.16 -28.85
N ALA A 37 33.94 -0.05 -28.41
CA ALA A 37 33.86 -0.58 -27.03
C ALA A 37 32.43 -0.70 -26.46
N LEU A 38 31.88 -1.85 -26.06
CA LEU A 38 32.42 -3.20 -25.77
C LEU A 38 33.27 -3.35 -24.49
N ASP A 39 32.88 -2.69 -23.39
CA ASP A 39 33.32 -3.10 -22.05
C ASP A 39 32.36 -4.13 -21.45
N ALA A 40 32.69 -5.40 -21.66
CA ALA A 40 31.99 -6.55 -21.10
C ALA A 40 32.79 -7.18 -19.94
N ALA A 41 32.75 -6.52 -18.78
CA ALA A 41 33.11 -7.08 -17.48
C ALA A 41 32.11 -6.52 -16.44
N GLY A 42 31.64 -7.27 -15.45
CA GLY A 42 32.02 -8.63 -15.06
C GLY A 42 31.81 -8.72 -13.55
N GLY A 43 30.61 -9.13 -13.14
CA GLY A 43 30.17 -9.08 -11.74
C GLY A 43 28.94 -9.96 -11.51
N ALA A 44 29.14 -11.27 -11.60
CA ALA A 44 28.11 -12.28 -11.32
C ALA A 44 28.18 -12.66 -9.83
N ASP A 45 28.02 -11.66 -8.97
CA ASP A 45 28.41 -11.70 -7.56
C ASP A 45 27.27 -12.25 -6.69
N SER A 46 26.95 -13.52 -6.90
CA SER A 46 25.94 -14.27 -6.16
C SER A 46 26.33 -14.48 -4.69
N GLN A 47 26.03 -13.52 -3.83
CA GLN A 47 25.93 -13.69 -2.36
C GLN A 47 24.52 -13.34 -1.89
N ALA A 48 23.59 -14.22 -2.23
CA ALA A 48 22.23 -14.25 -1.67
C ALA A 48 22.28 -14.87 -0.26
N ASP A 49 22.86 -14.14 0.69
CA ASP A 49 23.15 -14.62 2.04
C ASP A 49 21.91 -14.67 2.95
N GLY A 50 21.02 -15.63 2.66
CA GLY A 50 20.21 -16.28 3.70
C GLY A 50 18.90 -15.60 4.14
N ALA A 51 18.27 -14.79 3.30
CA ALA A 51 16.90 -14.30 3.53
C ALA A 51 15.83 -15.39 3.30
N ALA A 52 15.81 -16.42 4.16
CA ALA A 52 14.78 -17.46 4.15
C ALA A 52 13.43 -16.90 4.63
N ASP A 53 12.33 -17.41 4.05
CA ASP A 53 10.94 -17.16 4.44
C ASP A 53 10.45 -15.70 4.38
N ALA A 54 11.11 -14.84 3.60
CA ALA A 54 10.54 -13.57 3.15
C ALA A 54 9.59 -13.79 1.96
N PRO A 55 8.26 -13.59 2.10
CA PRO A 55 7.43 -13.24 0.94
C PRO A 55 7.83 -11.83 0.45
N MET A 56 7.22 -11.38 -0.66
CA MET A 56 7.32 -10.01 -1.20
C MET A 56 8.61 -9.74 -2.01
N ALA A 57 8.68 -10.27 -3.23
CA ALA A 57 9.67 -9.89 -4.25
C ALA A 57 9.35 -8.50 -4.87
N ASP A 58 9.10 -7.49 -4.03
CA ASP A 58 8.42 -6.24 -4.40
C ASP A 58 8.92 -5.04 -3.57
N ALA A 59 10.24 -5.00 -3.37
CA ALA A 59 10.99 -3.96 -2.68
C ALA A 59 12.35 -3.78 -3.35
N SER A 60 12.76 -2.54 -3.61
CA SER A 60 14.14 -2.20 -3.99
C SER A 60 14.78 -1.42 -2.86
N CYS A 61 15.78 -1.99 -2.18
CA CYS A 61 16.36 -1.43 -0.96
C CYS A 61 17.87 -1.25 -1.10
N ASP A 62 18.30 -0.07 -1.58
CA ASP A 62 19.70 0.36 -1.55
C ASP A 62 19.77 1.67 -0.73
N GLY A 63 20.25 1.57 0.51
CA GLY A 63 20.23 2.64 1.51
C GLY A 63 18.84 3.10 2.00
N ARG A 64 17.78 2.87 1.22
CA ARG A 64 16.37 3.10 1.56
C ARG A 64 15.49 2.17 0.74
N CYS A 65 14.42 1.63 1.33
CA CYS A 65 13.44 0.85 0.58
C CYS A 65 12.48 1.72 -0.25
N VAL A 66 12.34 1.34 -1.52
CA VAL A 66 11.23 1.71 -2.40
C VAL A 66 10.28 0.52 -2.43
N CYS A 67 9.16 0.66 -1.72
CA CYS A 67 8.10 -0.34 -1.61
C CYS A 67 7.08 -0.19 -2.73
N SER A 68 6.51 -1.32 -3.19
CA SER A 68 5.34 -1.29 -4.06
C SER A 68 4.11 -0.67 -3.40
N PRO A 69 3.11 -0.21 -4.19
CA PRO A 69 1.90 0.41 -3.67
C PRO A 69 1.19 -0.47 -2.62
N GLY A 70 0.99 0.07 -1.42
CA GLY A 70 0.38 -0.64 -0.31
C GLY A 70 1.35 -1.34 0.64
N ARG A 71 2.66 -1.39 0.36
CA ARG A 71 3.68 -1.84 1.33
C ARG A 71 4.33 -0.68 2.08
N GLY A 72 4.73 -0.91 3.33
CA GLY A 72 5.53 0.00 4.13
C GLY A 72 6.80 -0.65 4.71
N ASP A 73 7.90 0.09 4.63
CA ASP A 73 9.11 0.03 5.46
C ASP A 73 8.82 0.94 6.67
N CYS A 74 8.83 0.41 7.90
CA CYS A 74 8.31 1.08 9.09
C CYS A 74 9.34 1.30 10.21
N ASP A 75 10.45 0.57 10.25
CA ASP A 75 11.62 0.89 11.08
C ASP A 75 12.71 1.69 10.33
N GLY A 76 12.63 1.79 9.00
CA GLY A 76 13.58 2.52 8.16
C GLY A 76 14.82 1.70 7.77
N ASN A 77 14.77 0.38 7.90
CA ASN A 77 15.92 -0.51 7.78
C ASN A 77 15.96 -1.18 6.40
N PRO A 78 16.93 -0.85 5.51
CA PRO A 78 17.00 -1.49 4.20
C PRO A 78 17.32 -3.00 4.24
N ALA A 79 17.65 -3.58 5.41
CA ALA A 79 18.02 -4.99 5.55
C ALA A 79 16.88 -5.96 5.93
N ASN A 80 15.77 -5.50 6.52
CA ASN A 80 14.51 -6.29 6.65
C ASN A 80 13.54 -5.99 5.51
N GLY A 81 13.73 -4.88 4.78
CA GLY A 81 13.04 -4.57 3.55
C GLY A 81 11.73 -3.80 3.78
N CYS A 82 10.79 -3.95 2.87
CA CYS A 82 9.42 -3.53 3.15
C CYS A 82 8.79 -4.55 4.09
N GLU A 83 8.34 -4.13 5.27
CA GLU A 83 7.94 -5.01 6.36
C GLU A 83 6.45 -5.39 6.27
N THR A 84 5.56 -4.40 6.17
CA THR A 84 4.11 -4.59 6.41
C THR A 84 3.20 -4.24 5.22
N ASP A 85 2.03 -4.88 5.13
CA ASP A 85 0.97 -4.57 4.17
C ASP A 85 0.02 -3.52 4.76
N LEU A 86 0.14 -2.29 4.27
CA LEU A 86 -0.64 -1.13 4.71
C LEU A 86 -2.12 -1.20 4.28
N LEU A 87 -2.50 -2.10 3.36
CA LEU A 87 -3.87 -2.19 2.86
C LEU A 87 -4.78 -3.04 3.74
N VAL A 88 -4.22 -3.97 4.51
CA VAL A 88 -4.97 -4.95 5.34
C VAL A 88 -4.44 -5.13 6.77
N THR A 89 -3.32 -4.52 7.16
CA THR A 89 -2.76 -4.68 8.51
C THR A 89 -3.35 -3.67 9.49
N ASP A 90 -4.14 -4.14 10.46
CA ASP A 90 -4.86 -3.32 11.44
C ASP A 90 -3.98 -2.38 12.29
N LEU A 91 -2.67 -2.63 12.40
CA LEU A 91 -1.72 -1.78 13.15
C LEU A 91 -0.94 -0.76 12.30
N HIS A 92 -1.03 -0.85 10.96
CA HIS A 92 -0.25 -0.03 10.01
C HIS A 92 -1.13 0.45 8.84
N CYS A 93 -2.40 0.76 9.08
CA CYS A 93 -3.38 0.95 8.02
C CYS A 93 -3.17 2.26 7.26
N GLY A 94 -2.93 2.18 5.96
CA GLY A 94 -2.63 3.30 5.08
C GLY A 94 -1.22 3.89 5.24
N THR A 95 -0.66 3.90 6.45
CA THR A 95 0.76 4.16 6.72
C THR A 95 1.21 3.58 8.07
N CYS A 96 2.52 3.47 8.26
CA CYS A 96 3.16 2.81 9.40
C CYS A 96 2.65 3.35 10.76
N GLY A 97 2.34 2.42 11.68
CA GLY A 97 1.89 2.73 13.04
C GLY A 97 0.48 3.30 13.15
N GLN A 98 -0.28 3.45 12.05
CA GLN A 98 -1.68 3.85 12.11
C GLN A 98 -2.56 2.64 12.49
N ALA A 99 -2.78 2.49 13.79
CA ALA A 99 -3.66 1.45 14.31
C ALA A 99 -5.15 1.82 14.12
N CYS A 100 -5.92 0.89 13.55
CA CYS A 100 -7.38 0.94 13.55
C CYS A 100 -7.90 0.73 14.98
N LEU A 101 -8.85 1.56 15.41
CA LEU A 101 -9.32 1.62 16.79
C LEU A 101 -10.73 1.04 16.96
N GLY A 102 -10.97 0.38 18.10
CA GLY A 102 -12.26 -0.20 18.46
C GLY A 102 -12.68 -1.33 17.52
N THR A 103 -13.90 -1.27 16.98
CA THR A 103 -14.46 -2.25 16.05
C THR A 103 -14.29 -1.84 14.58
N THR A 104 -13.14 -1.25 14.26
CA THR A 104 -12.70 -0.97 12.88
C THR A 104 -11.56 -1.91 12.49
N HIS A 105 -11.46 -2.23 11.20
CA HIS A 105 -10.36 -3.03 10.65
C HIS A 105 -9.83 -2.38 9.36
N CYS A 106 -8.61 -2.73 8.97
CA CYS A 106 -8.00 -2.19 7.77
C CYS A 106 -8.55 -2.84 6.50
N SER A 107 -9.05 -2.02 5.57
CA SER A 107 -9.55 -2.45 4.27
C SER A 107 -9.26 -1.38 3.21
N ASP A 108 -8.47 -1.77 2.22
CA ASP A 108 -7.92 -0.94 1.14
C ASP A 108 -7.19 0.32 1.68
N GLY A 109 -6.42 0.15 2.75
CA GLY A 109 -5.62 1.21 3.37
C GLY A 109 -6.42 2.21 4.21
N LEU A 110 -7.67 1.88 4.53
CA LEU A 110 -8.55 2.70 5.38
C LEU A 110 -9.11 1.86 6.54
N CYS A 111 -9.14 2.43 7.74
CA CYS A 111 -9.84 1.80 8.87
C CYS A 111 -11.35 1.90 8.68
N ARG A 112 -12.00 0.79 8.32
CA ARG A 112 -13.45 0.73 8.06
C ARG A 112 -14.20 0.23 9.28
N GLY A 113 -15.28 0.93 9.62
CA GLY A 113 -16.26 0.46 10.60
C GLY A 113 -17.21 -0.58 10.01
N GLY A 114 -17.91 -1.29 10.89
CA GLY A 114 -18.83 -2.39 10.53
C GLY A 114 -18.54 -3.70 11.26
N GLY A 115 -17.42 -3.77 12.00
CA GLY A 115 -17.03 -4.94 12.78
C GLY A 115 -15.62 -5.41 12.47
N CYS A 116 -15.32 -6.62 12.92
CA CYS A 116 -14.00 -7.23 12.85
C CYS A 116 -13.72 -7.86 11.49
N ARG A 117 -12.45 -7.92 11.10
CA ARG A 117 -11.99 -8.71 9.95
C ARG A 117 -12.27 -10.19 10.23
N ALA A 118 -13.04 -10.84 9.36
CA ALA A 118 -13.37 -12.26 9.49
C ALA A 118 -12.08 -13.12 9.55
N PRO A 119 -12.04 -14.18 10.39
CA PRO A 119 -13.15 -14.80 11.12
C PRO A 119 -13.46 -14.19 12.50
N LEU A 120 -12.81 -13.11 12.92
CA LEU A 120 -12.98 -12.55 14.27
C LEU A 120 -14.38 -11.95 14.46
N VAL A 121 -14.86 -11.97 15.71
CA VAL A 121 -16.18 -11.46 16.13
C VAL A 121 -16.01 -10.25 17.06
N GLY A 122 -16.91 -9.27 16.94
CA GLY A 122 -16.92 -8.06 17.77
C GLY A 122 -17.46 -8.34 19.17
N CYS A 123 -16.57 -8.38 20.16
CA CYS A 123 -16.88 -8.60 21.57
C CYS A 123 -16.80 -7.28 22.34
N GLY A 124 -17.81 -6.41 22.13
CA GLY A 124 -17.79 -5.05 22.66
C GLY A 124 -16.85 -4.15 21.85
N MET A 125 -15.80 -3.62 22.49
CA MET A 125 -14.83 -2.72 21.87
C MET A 125 -13.60 -3.44 21.25
N GLN A 126 -13.60 -4.76 21.23
CA GLN A 126 -12.46 -5.59 20.82
C GLN A 126 -12.88 -6.75 19.91
N CYS A 127 -11.98 -7.15 19.02
CA CYS A 127 -12.14 -8.31 18.15
C CYS A 127 -11.54 -9.55 18.79
N ALA A 128 -12.27 -10.67 18.78
CA ALA A 128 -11.79 -11.95 19.30
C ALA A 128 -12.13 -13.09 18.34
N ASP A 129 -11.24 -14.08 18.26
CA ASP A 129 -11.56 -15.37 17.65
C ASP A 129 -12.26 -16.25 18.68
N LEU A 130 -13.56 -16.51 18.48
CA LEU A 130 -14.36 -17.34 19.37
C LEU A 130 -13.94 -18.81 19.36
N LEU A 131 -13.15 -19.25 18.36
CA LEU A 131 -12.69 -20.63 18.25
C LEU A 131 -11.41 -20.92 19.05
N THR A 132 -10.62 -19.89 19.35
CA THR A 132 -9.27 -20.05 19.95
C THR A 132 -8.93 -19.12 21.14
N ASP A 133 -9.57 -17.95 21.34
CA ASP A 133 -9.28 -17.09 22.50
C ASP A 133 -9.90 -17.68 23.79
N PRO A 134 -9.11 -18.07 24.81
CA PRO A 134 -9.63 -18.59 26.07
C PRO A 134 -10.46 -17.60 26.89
N ARG A 135 -10.59 -16.34 26.48
CA ARG A 135 -11.42 -15.30 27.13
C ARG A 135 -12.78 -15.09 26.45
N HIS A 136 -12.96 -15.63 25.24
CA HIS A 136 -14.15 -15.43 24.38
C HIS A 136 -14.61 -16.75 23.75
N CYS A 137 -14.40 -17.88 24.43
CA CYS A 137 -14.53 -19.19 23.83
C CYS A 137 -15.98 -19.58 23.55
N GLY A 138 -16.33 -19.73 22.27
CA GLY A 138 -17.70 -20.01 21.80
C GLY A 138 -18.65 -18.80 21.87
N SER A 139 -18.44 -17.85 22.78
CA SER A 139 -19.16 -16.57 22.80
C SER A 139 -18.38 -15.45 23.52
N CYS A 140 -18.71 -14.20 23.21
CA CYS A 140 -18.03 -13.03 23.76
C CYS A 140 -18.09 -12.96 25.29
N GLY A 141 -16.91 -12.96 25.94
CA GLY A 141 -16.76 -12.91 27.39
C GLY A 141 -16.79 -14.29 28.07
N ALA A 142 -17.05 -15.37 27.33
CA ALA A 142 -16.97 -16.74 27.84
C ALA A 142 -15.51 -17.13 28.10
N SER A 143 -15.03 -16.84 29.32
CA SER A 143 -13.68 -17.18 29.74
C SER A 143 -13.56 -18.61 30.25
N CYS A 144 -12.57 -19.33 29.78
CA CYS A 144 -12.26 -20.71 30.16
C CYS A 144 -11.69 -20.80 31.58
N GLY A 145 -12.19 -21.75 32.37
CA GLY A 145 -11.79 -21.97 33.76
C GLY A 145 -10.46 -22.74 33.89
N PRO A 146 -9.86 -22.76 35.10
CA PRO A 146 -8.54 -23.35 35.34
C PRO A 146 -8.47 -24.88 35.11
N GLY A 147 -9.60 -25.60 35.15
CA GLY A 147 -9.68 -27.02 34.80
C GLY A 147 -9.74 -27.29 33.28
N THR A 148 -10.07 -26.28 32.48
CA THR A 148 -10.24 -26.37 31.02
C THR A 148 -9.67 -25.14 30.30
N PRO A 149 -8.40 -24.74 30.53
CA PRO A 149 -7.91 -23.39 30.25
C PRO A 149 -7.62 -23.08 28.77
N ARG A 150 -7.94 -23.97 27.84
CA ARG A 150 -7.73 -23.75 26.39
C ARG A 150 -9.08 -23.67 25.67
N CYS A 151 -9.25 -22.71 24.78
CA CYS A 151 -10.33 -22.78 23.81
C CYS A 151 -9.91 -23.66 22.63
N CYS A 152 -10.75 -24.64 22.28
CA CYS A 152 -10.50 -25.60 21.22
C CYS A 152 -11.77 -25.70 20.36
N ASN A 153 -11.75 -25.10 19.16
CA ASN A 153 -12.90 -25.02 18.25
C ASN A 153 -14.18 -24.47 18.92
N GLY A 154 -14.02 -23.48 19.80
CA GLY A 154 -15.13 -22.82 20.50
C GLY A 154 -15.64 -23.54 21.76
N ALA A 155 -14.97 -24.60 22.22
CA ALA A 155 -15.23 -25.24 23.51
C ALA A 155 -14.02 -25.16 24.44
N CYS A 156 -14.24 -24.85 25.72
CA CYS A 156 -13.17 -24.85 26.73
C CYS A 156 -12.78 -26.30 27.10
N ALA A 157 -11.51 -26.65 26.92
CA ALA A 157 -10.97 -27.99 27.19
C ALA A 157 -9.63 -27.93 27.93
N ALA A 158 -9.27 -29.03 28.59
CA ALA A 158 -7.97 -29.15 29.27
C ALA A 158 -6.78 -29.15 28.28
N ARG A 159 -7.00 -29.69 27.08
CA ARG A 159 -6.09 -29.76 25.94
C ARG A 159 -6.92 -29.71 24.65
N CYS A 160 -6.32 -29.24 23.56
CA CYS A 160 -6.90 -29.43 22.23
C CYS A 160 -6.38 -30.75 21.63
N PRO A 161 -7.08 -31.34 20.64
CA PRO A 161 -6.57 -32.47 19.85
C PRO A 161 -5.23 -32.16 19.16
#